data_AF-C5Y065-F1
#
_entry.id   AF-C5Y065-F1
#
_cell.length_a   1.000
_cell.length_b   1.000
_cell.length_c   1.000
_cell.angle_alpha   90.00
_cell.angle_beta   90.00
_cell.angle_gamma   90.00
#
_symmetry.space_group_name_H-M   'P 1'
#
loop_
_entity.id
_entity.type
_entity.pdbx_description
1 polymer ?
#
loop_
_entity_poly.entity_id
_entity_poly.type
_entity_poly.pdbx_seq_one_letter_code
_entity_poly.pdbx_strand_id
1 'polypeptide(L)'
;MAVERDVFGISGPTYLKPIDWNCEHNRRSVAASLVQAVYVLERDRQLSRLSVEALAPAWWEFFHFELIRKLIDDADMSIFGAIFEFNPPSSEEASVANAPRFVIAFRGTITEKDTISRDISLDLHLVQNGLHRTSRFNIAMQAVQNVASVFPGSTIWLAGHSLGAGMAILTGRNMVKKGVFLESFLFNPPFVAAPIERIRDERVKHGFRIARSVITAGLTIAMKAKTEGNSQRSVGEESFSILSSWTPYLFVNPGDHICSEYIGYFQHRKNMEDLGAGFIEKLATQNSIGDLFFKALGWESEPLHLLPSADLIVNVSPSSDFKYAHGISQWWQPELNLQSSKYRYS
;
A
#
# COMPACT_ATOMS: atom_id res chain seq x y z
N MET A 1 -27.27 15.71 3.23
CA MET A 1 -26.48 15.93 4.47
C MET A 1 -25.07 15.38 4.26
N ALA A 2 -24.04 16.05 4.78
CA ALA A 2 -22.67 15.56 4.72
C ALA A 2 -22.52 14.28 5.56
N VAL A 3 -21.70 13.33 5.09
CA VAL A 3 -21.34 12.16 5.89
C VAL A 3 -20.30 12.63 6.92
N GLU A 4 -20.49 12.37 8.20
CA GLU A 4 -19.59 12.86 9.28
C GLU A 4 -18.10 12.59 9.00
N ARG A 5 -17.80 11.42 8.40
CA ARG A 5 -16.43 11.00 8.00
C ARG A 5 -15.75 11.91 6.96
N ASP A 6 -16.49 12.83 6.34
CA ASP A 6 -15.99 13.74 5.30
C ASP A 6 -15.63 15.10 5.88
N VAL A 7 -16.21 15.44 7.04
CA VAL A 7 -16.01 16.71 7.69
C VAL A 7 -14.74 16.63 8.52
N PHE A 8 -13.68 17.32 8.09
CA PHE A 8 -12.38 17.30 8.76
C PHE A 8 -12.47 17.71 10.24
N GLY A 9 -13.25 18.75 10.57
CA GLY A 9 -13.40 19.20 11.96
C GLY A 9 -14.07 18.19 12.90
N ILE A 10 -14.76 17.18 12.35
CA ILE A 10 -15.43 16.13 13.14
C ILE A 10 -14.56 14.86 13.16
N SER A 11 -14.04 14.46 12.01
CA SER A 11 -13.40 13.15 11.84
C SER A 11 -11.89 13.19 11.63
N GLY A 12 -11.33 14.36 11.32
CA GLY A 12 -9.90 14.55 11.10
C GLY A 12 -9.12 14.69 12.40
N PRO A 13 -7.79 14.48 12.38
CA PRO A 13 -6.96 14.51 13.57
C PRO A 13 -6.56 15.93 13.96
N THR A 14 -7.55 16.73 14.40
CA THR A 14 -7.36 18.14 14.78
C THR A 14 -6.40 18.35 15.96
N TYR A 15 -6.10 17.29 16.70
CA TYR A 15 -5.16 17.28 17.82
C TYR A 15 -3.68 17.33 17.41
N LEU A 16 -3.34 17.17 16.11
CA LEU A 16 -1.96 17.07 15.62
C LEU A 16 -1.26 18.42 15.40
N LYS A 17 -1.64 19.49 16.11
CA LYS A 17 -1.05 20.83 15.92
C LYS A 17 -0.17 21.23 17.13
N PRO A 18 1.15 21.46 16.97
CA PRO A 18 1.94 21.44 15.72
C PRO A 18 2.33 20.03 15.22
N ILE A 19 2.64 19.92 13.93
CA ILE A 19 3.08 18.67 13.30
C ILE A 19 4.57 18.44 13.57
N ASP A 20 4.89 17.41 14.35
CA ASP A 20 6.23 16.85 14.44
C ASP A 20 6.52 15.87 13.29
N TRP A 21 7.34 16.28 12.31
CA TRP A 21 7.74 15.46 11.17
C TRP A 21 8.71 14.32 11.51
N ASN A 22 9.27 14.29 12.72
CA ASN A 22 10.07 13.18 13.22
C ASN A 22 9.21 12.11 13.91
N CYS A 23 7.97 12.44 14.27
CA CYS A 23 7.05 11.54 14.93
C CYS A 23 6.35 10.61 13.92
N GLU A 24 6.58 9.29 14.02
CA GLU A 24 5.95 8.30 13.14
C GLU A 24 4.41 8.36 13.18
N HIS A 25 3.82 8.68 14.35
CA HIS A 25 2.37 8.85 14.49
C HIS A 25 1.85 10.03 13.66
N ASN A 26 2.54 11.16 13.69
CA ASN A 26 2.16 12.34 12.91
C ASN A 26 2.29 12.07 11.41
N ARG A 27 3.42 11.50 10.98
CA ARG A 27 3.67 11.14 9.56
C ARG A 27 2.60 10.19 9.03
N ARG A 28 2.29 9.13 9.78
CA ARG A 28 1.21 8.19 9.46
C ARG A 28 -0.14 8.90 9.33
N SER A 29 -0.48 9.74 10.31
CA SER A 29 -1.77 10.42 10.36
C SER A 29 -1.93 11.43 9.22
N VAL A 30 -0.86 12.15 8.86
CA VAL A 30 -0.82 13.04 7.69
C VAL A 30 -1.02 12.22 6.41
N ALA A 31 -0.24 11.15 6.20
CA ALA A 31 -0.37 10.31 5.01
C ALA A 31 -1.78 9.71 4.86
N ALA A 32 -2.37 9.22 5.96
CA ALA A 32 -3.73 8.70 5.96
C ALA A 32 -4.78 9.80 5.70
N SER A 33 -4.58 11.00 6.24
CA SER A 33 -5.46 12.17 6.01
C SER A 33 -5.44 12.63 4.55
N LEU A 34 -4.27 12.62 3.91
CA LEU A 34 -4.13 12.96 2.48
C LEU A 34 -4.74 11.88 1.57
N VAL A 35 -4.74 10.61 1.98
CA VAL A 35 -5.52 9.58 1.29
C VAL A 35 -7.02 9.79 1.48
N GLN A 36 -7.46 10.16 2.69
CA GLN A 36 -8.86 10.53 2.94
C GLN A 36 -9.29 11.76 2.15
N ALA A 37 -8.41 12.74 1.93
CA ALA A 37 -8.67 13.87 1.06
C ALA A 37 -9.08 13.42 -0.35
N VAL A 38 -8.43 12.40 -0.91
CA VAL A 38 -8.80 11.85 -2.24
C VAL A 38 -10.19 11.20 -2.20
N TYR A 39 -10.54 10.51 -1.12
CA TYR A 39 -11.89 9.98 -0.93
C TYR A 39 -12.96 11.07 -0.85
N VAL A 40 -12.65 12.21 -0.21
CA VAL A 40 -13.57 13.33 -0.09
C VAL A 40 -13.63 14.13 -1.40
N LEU A 41 -12.52 14.29 -2.12
CA LEU A 41 -12.48 14.91 -3.46
C LEU A 41 -13.43 14.22 -4.44
N GLU A 42 -13.39 12.90 -4.50
CA GLU A 42 -14.30 12.15 -5.38
C GLU A 42 -15.75 12.23 -4.93
N ARG A 43 -16.02 12.31 -3.63
CA ARG A 43 -17.39 12.48 -3.13
C ARG A 43 -17.94 13.87 -3.33
N ASP A 44 -17.09 14.89 -3.20
CA ASP A 44 -17.44 16.25 -3.56
C ASP A 44 -17.77 16.33 -5.06
N ARG A 45 -17.03 15.61 -5.92
CA ARG A 45 -17.38 15.45 -7.36
C ARG A 45 -18.74 14.77 -7.54
N GLN A 46 -18.96 13.60 -6.93
CA GLN A 46 -20.20 12.83 -7.07
C GLN A 46 -21.44 13.61 -6.58
N LEU A 47 -21.26 14.42 -5.54
CA LEU A 47 -22.34 15.21 -4.93
C LEU A 47 -22.38 16.66 -5.42
N SER A 48 -21.57 17.01 -6.43
CA SER A 48 -21.47 18.36 -7.00
C SER A 48 -21.20 19.46 -5.97
N ARG A 49 -20.45 19.15 -4.92
CA ARG A 49 -20.01 20.14 -3.92
C ARG A 49 -18.85 20.95 -4.50
N LEU A 50 -19.09 22.23 -4.71
CA LEU A 50 -18.12 23.15 -5.32
C LEU A 50 -17.74 24.25 -4.35
N SER A 51 -16.49 24.71 -4.44
CA SER A 51 -15.95 25.86 -3.70
C SER A 51 -16.30 25.83 -2.21
N VAL A 52 -17.28 26.62 -1.77
CA VAL A 52 -17.66 26.81 -0.36
C VAL A 52 -18.25 25.54 0.26
N GLU A 53 -18.85 24.67 -0.55
CA GLU A 53 -19.44 23.41 -0.09
C GLU A 53 -18.44 22.24 -0.10
N ALA A 54 -17.25 22.44 -0.68
CA ALA A 54 -16.23 21.39 -0.77
C ALA A 54 -15.68 21.07 0.62
N LEU A 55 -15.68 19.78 0.96
CA LEU A 55 -15.19 19.31 2.25
C LEU A 55 -13.74 18.84 2.17
N ALA A 56 -13.28 18.49 0.98
CA ALA A 56 -11.94 17.96 0.78
C ALA A 56 -10.80 18.91 1.20
N PRO A 57 -10.85 20.24 0.94
CA PRO A 57 -9.71 21.13 1.20
C PRO A 57 -9.16 21.11 2.62
N ALA A 58 -10.04 21.03 3.61
CA ALA A 58 -9.65 21.00 5.01
C ALA A 58 -8.73 19.80 5.36
N TRP A 59 -8.77 18.70 4.59
CA TRP A 59 -7.95 17.50 4.82
C TRP A 59 -6.47 17.66 4.44
N TRP A 60 -6.11 18.65 3.61
CA TRP A 60 -4.72 18.92 3.25
C TRP A 60 -4.25 20.29 3.76
N GLU A 61 -5.13 21.31 3.77
CA GLU A 61 -4.80 22.66 4.23
C GLU A 61 -4.42 22.70 5.71
N PHE A 62 -5.05 21.86 6.55
CA PHE A 62 -4.71 21.78 7.97
C PHE A 62 -3.24 21.39 8.20
N PHE A 63 -2.66 20.63 7.28
CA PHE A 63 -1.27 20.18 7.33
C PHE A 63 -0.35 21.00 6.43
N HIS A 64 -0.79 22.18 5.98
CA HIS A 64 -0.02 23.08 5.11
C HIS A 64 0.37 22.46 3.76
N PHE A 65 -0.51 21.66 3.18
CA PHE A 65 -0.36 21.22 1.79
C PHE A 65 -1.25 22.04 0.85
N GLU A 66 -0.94 21.96 -0.44
CA GLU A 66 -1.77 22.47 -1.53
C GLU A 66 -2.03 21.34 -2.54
N LEU A 67 -3.23 21.35 -3.14
CA LEU A 67 -3.59 20.40 -4.20
C LEU A 67 -3.03 20.88 -5.54
N ILE A 68 -2.03 20.18 -6.07
CA ILE A 68 -1.40 20.50 -7.36
C ILE A 68 -2.17 19.88 -8.52
N ARG A 69 -2.56 18.61 -8.39
CA ARG A 69 -3.22 17.89 -9.48
C ARG A 69 -4.13 16.78 -8.97
N LYS A 70 -5.33 16.70 -9.56
CA LYS A 70 -6.23 15.53 -9.44
C LYS A 70 -5.83 14.48 -10.48
N LEU A 71 -5.77 13.22 -10.09
CA LEU A 71 -5.61 12.09 -10.99
C LEU A 71 -6.99 11.52 -11.27
N ILE A 72 -7.43 11.68 -12.51
CA ILE A 72 -8.79 11.36 -12.98
C ILE A 72 -8.68 10.16 -13.91
N ASP A 73 -9.53 9.17 -13.72
CA ASP A 73 -9.59 8.01 -14.58
C ASP A 73 -10.31 8.35 -15.89
N ASP A 74 -9.70 8.04 -17.03
CA ASP A 74 -10.30 8.28 -18.35
C ASP A 74 -11.53 7.38 -18.62
N ALA A 75 -11.68 6.28 -17.89
CA ALA A 75 -12.77 5.34 -18.09
C ALA A 75 -14.11 5.81 -17.50
N ASP A 76 -14.09 6.37 -16.28
CA ASP A 76 -15.29 6.73 -15.53
C ASP A 76 -15.27 8.17 -14.97
N MET A 77 -14.24 8.94 -15.32
CA MET A 77 -14.01 10.31 -14.85
C MET A 77 -13.92 10.44 -13.33
N SER A 78 -13.69 9.34 -12.61
CA SER A 78 -13.54 9.36 -11.17
C SER A 78 -12.16 9.85 -10.77
N ILE A 79 -12.11 10.66 -9.71
CA ILE A 79 -10.85 11.07 -9.09
C ILE A 79 -10.38 9.87 -8.27
N PHE A 80 -9.23 9.29 -8.61
CA PHE A 80 -8.69 8.12 -7.90
C PHE A 80 -7.38 8.41 -7.16
N GLY A 81 -6.76 9.56 -7.44
CA GLY A 81 -5.56 10.02 -6.76
C GLY A 81 -5.40 11.53 -6.81
N ALA A 82 -4.40 12.03 -6.10
CA ALA A 82 -4.03 13.44 -6.09
C ALA A 82 -2.54 13.62 -5.79
N ILE A 83 -2.00 14.75 -6.25
CA ILE A 83 -0.65 15.22 -5.93
C ILE A 83 -0.79 16.45 -5.05
N PHE A 84 -0.16 16.40 -3.89
CA PHE A 84 -0.09 17.50 -2.93
C PHE A 84 1.35 18.01 -2.82
N GLU A 85 1.53 19.33 -2.73
CA GLU A 85 2.83 19.96 -2.42
C GLU A 85 2.77 20.60 -1.04
N PHE A 86 3.83 20.43 -0.25
CA PHE A 86 3.94 21.03 1.07
C PHE A 86 4.35 22.50 0.96
N ASN A 87 3.52 23.39 1.51
CA ASN A 87 3.71 24.84 1.51
C ASN A 87 3.52 25.40 2.94
N PRO A 88 4.51 25.22 3.84
CA PRO A 88 4.43 25.70 5.21
C PRO A 88 4.52 27.24 5.27
N PRO A 89 3.90 27.87 6.30
CA PRO A 89 4.11 29.30 6.54
C PRO A 89 5.58 29.58 6.89
N SER A 90 6.09 30.73 6.49
CA SER A 90 7.51 31.13 6.65
C SER A 90 8.01 31.09 8.10
N SER A 91 7.11 31.19 9.08
CA SER A 91 7.43 31.10 10.51
C SER A 91 7.75 29.68 11.01
N GLU A 92 7.40 28.65 10.24
CA GLU A 92 7.55 27.23 10.63
C GLU A 92 8.64 26.49 9.82
N GLU A 93 9.37 27.20 8.95
CA GLU A 93 10.42 26.65 8.07
C GLU A 93 11.54 25.88 8.83
N ALA A 94 11.87 26.31 10.04
CA ALA A 94 12.89 25.66 10.88
C ALA A 94 12.47 24.27 11.42
N SER A 95 11.16 23.97 11.45
CA SER A 95 10.59 22.68 11.90
C SER A 95 10.33 21.67 10.76
N VAL A 96 10.76 21.98 9.54
CA VAL A 96 10.45 21.21 8.30
C VAL A 96 11.41 20.04 8.05
N ALA A 97 12.41 19.81 8.91
CA ALA A 97 13.31 18.67 8.76
C ALA A 97 12.50 17.35 8.67
N ASN A 98 12.64 16.63 7.56
CA ASN A 98 11.93 15.38 7.21
C ASN A 98 10.46 15.50 6.74
N ALA A 99 9.94 16.72 6.52
CA ALA A 99 8.65 16.87 5.84
C ALA A 99 8.78 16.45 4.36
N PRO A 100 7.75 15.83 3.77
CA PRO A 100 7.73 15.58 2.34
C PRO A 100 7.55 16.90 1.59
N ARG A 101 8.23 17.05 0.45
CA ARG A 101 7.89 18.12 -0.49
C ARG A 101 6.59 17.78 -1.22
N PHE A 102 6.46 16.52 -1.65
CA PHE A 102 5.27 16.05 -2.37
C PHE A 102 4.68 14.80 -1.73
N VAL A 103 3.36 14.70 -1.77
CA VAL A 103 2.64 13.46 -1.46
C VAL A 103 1.75 13.10 -2.65
N ILE A 104 1.97 11.91 -3.20
CA ILE A 104 1.12 11.31 -4.23
C ILE A 104 0.23 10.28 -3.53
N ALA A 105 -1.05 10.61 -3.40
CA ALA A 105 -2.01 9.81 -2.64
C ALA A 105 -3.02 9.13 -3.55
N PHE A 106 -3.36 7.87 -3.26
CA PHE A 106 -4.33 7.08 -3.98
C PHE A 106 -5.42 6.53 -3.07
N ARG A 107 -6.69 6.76 -3.43
CA ARG A 107 -7.80 6.14 -2.70
C ARG A 107 -8.05 4.72 -3.17
N GLY A 108 -8.70 3.93 -2.32
CA GLY A 108 -9.35 2.70 -2.74
C GLY A 108 -10.77 2.94 -3.27
N THR A 109 -11.55 1.88 -3.30
CA THR A 109 -12.93 1.88 -3.82
C THR A 109 -13.86 2.68 -2.91
N ILE A 110 -14.76 3.46 -3.52
CA ILE A 110 -15.85 4.12 -2.80
C ILE A 110 -17.03 3.17 -2.86
N THR A 111 -17.26 2.49 -1.75
CA THR A 111 -18.31 1.49 -1.62
C THR A 111 -19.42 2.01 -0.72
N GLU A 112 -20.66 1.63 -1.02
CA GLU A 112 -21.78 1.88 -0.12
C GLU A 112 -21.67 1.00 1.12
N LYS A 113 -22.36 1.38 2.21
CA LYS A 113 -22.16 0.77 3.53
C LYS A 113 -22.38 -0.75 3.54
N ASP A 114 -23.24 -1.25 2.67
CA ASP A 114 -23.69 -2.65 2.68
C ASP A 114 -22.99 -3.53 1.62
N THR A 115 -22.18 -2.94 0.73
CA THR A 115 -21.54 -3.66 -0.40
C THR A 115 -20.01 -3.72 -0.32
N ILE A 116 -19.41 -3.12 0.72
CA ILE A 116 -17.95 -2.94 0.87
C ILE A 116 -17.15 -4.22 0.57
N SER A 117 -17.47 -5.33 1.23
CA SER A 117 -16.71 -6.58 1.07
C SER A 117 -16.86 -7.18 -0.33
N ARG A 118 -18.05 -7.09 -0.92
CA ARG A 118 -18.33 -7.59 -2.27
C ARG A 118 -17.60 -6.78 -3.33
N ASP A 119 -17.71 -5.46 -3.24
CA ASP A 119 -17.09 -4.55 -4.21
C ASP A 119 -15.56 -4.66 -4.15
N ILE A 120 -14.98 -4.72 -2.94
CA ILE A 120 -13.54 -4.95 -2.80
C ILE A 120 -13.13 -6.33 -3.32
N SER A 121 -13.95 -7.37 -3.12
CA SER A 121 -13.66 -8.70 -3.67
C SER A 121 -13.68 -8.69 -5.21
N LEU A 122 -14.60 -7.95 -5.83
CA LEU A 122 -14.63 -7.77 -7.29
C LEU A 122 -13.41 -6.99 -7.79
N ASP A 123 -13.03 -5.94 -7.07
CA ASP A 123 -11.83 -5.16 -7.39
C ASP A 123 -10.54 -5.98 -7.17
N LEU A 124 -10.54 -6.92 -6.23
CA LEU A 124 -9.44 -7.84 -6.02
C LEU A 124 -9.25 -8.80 -7.20
N HIS A 125 -10.34 -9.17 -7.88
CA HIS A 125 -10.24 -9.89 -9.14
C HIS A 125 -9.63 -9.01 -10.24
N LEU A 126 -9.94 -7.71 -10.30
CA LEU A 126 -9.26 -6.79 -11.22
C LEU A 126 -7.76 -6.66 -10.90
N VAL A 127 -7.42 -6.66 -9.61
CA VAL A 127 -6.03 -6.71 -9.13
C VAL A 127 -5.30 -7.96 -9.61
N GLN A 128 -5.92 -9.13 -9.45
CA GLN A 128 -5.38 -10.41 -9.91
C GLN A 128 -5.17 -10.45 -11.42
N ASN A 129 -6.11 -9.89 -12.17
CA ASN A 129 -6.19 -10.03 -13.62
C ASN A 129 -5.50 -8.89 -14.40
N GLY A 130 -4.98 -7.85 -13.73
CA GLY A 130 -4.08 -6.88 -14.36
C GLY A 130 -4.31 -5.42 -13.98
N LEU A 131 -4.19 -5.05 -12.69
CA LEU A 131 -4.21 -3.64 -12.28
C LEU A 131 -3.20 -2.79 -13.07
N HIS A 132 -2.03 -3.36 -13.38
CA HIS A 132 -0.98 -2.74 -14.20
C HIS A 132 -1.39 -2.45 -15.65
N ARG A 133 -2.54 -2.95 -16.11
CA ARG A 133 -3.09 -2.72 -17.46
C ARG A 133 -4.20 -1.69 -17.49
N THR A 134 -4.56 -1.13 -16.33
CA THR A 134 -5.63 -0.14 -16.21
C THR A 134 -5.16 1.26 -16.60
N SER A 135 -6.08 2.08 -17.10
CA SER A 135 -5.89 3.54 -17.30
C SER A 135 -5.37 4.22 -16.03
N ARG A 136 -5.98 3.91 -14.88
CA ARG A 136 -5.56 4.43 -13.57
C ARG A 136 -4.08 4.17 -13.27
N PHE A 137 -3.60 2.95 -13.53
CA PHE A 137 -2.20 2.65 -13.32
C PHE A 137 -1.29 3.45 -14.26
N ASN A 138 -1.63 3.55 -15.55
CA ASN A 138 -0.83 4.33 -16.50
C ASN A 138 -0.74 5.80 -16.09
N ILE A 139 -1.87 6.41 -15.71
CA ILE A 139 -1.93 7.80 -15.23
C ILE A 139 -1.13 7.97 -13.93
N ALA A 140 -1.28 7.04 -12.98
CA ALA A 140 -0.53 7.05 -11.73
C ALA A 140 0.98 6.94 -11.97
N MET A 141 1.41 6.01 -12.82
CA MET A 141 2.82 5.79 -13.13
C MET A 141 3.44 7.03 -13.80
N GLN A 142 2.73 7.64 -14.74
CA GLN A 142 3.15 8.89 -15.37
C GLN A 142 3.24 10.03 -14.36
N ALA A 143 2.25 10.18 -13.49
CA ALA A 143 2.25 11.21 -12.44
C ALA A 143 3.45 11.05 -11.50
N VAL A 144 3.72 9.84 -11.02
CA VAL A 144 4.85 9.54 -10.14
C VAL A 144 6.19 9.81 -10.82
N GLN A 145 6.35 9.37 -12.08
CA GLN A 145 7.58 9.63 -12.85
C GLN A 145 7.79 11.11 -13.11
N ASN A 146 6.73 11.85 -13.43
CA ASN A 146 6.82 13.29 -13.71
C ASN A 146 7.24 14.06 -12.46
N VAL A 147 6.63 13.81 -11.29
CA VAL A 147 7.05 14.48 -10.05
C VAL A 147 8.50 14.15 -9.71
N ALA A 148 8.89 12.88 -9.76
CA ALA A 148 10.25 12.46 -9.43
C ALA A 148 11.32 13.00 -10.40
N SER A 149 10.99 13.15 -11.68
CA SER A 149 11.92 13.66 -12.69
C SER A 149 12.04 15.18 -12.70
N VAL A 150 10.95 15.91 -12.44
CA VAL A 150 10.94 17.37 -12.35
C VAL A 150 11.61 17.85 -11.06
N PHE A 151 11.49 17.09 -9.97
CA PHE A 151 12.01 17.45 -8.65
C PHE A 151 13.01 16.43 -8.10
N PRO A 152 14.17 16.25 -8.77
CA PRO A 152 15.18 15.28 -8.32
C PRO A 152 15.69 15.65 -6.93
N GLY A 153 15.91 14.65 -6.08
CA GLY A 153 16.41 14.82 -4.71
C GLY A 153 15.38 15.35 -3.70
N SER A 154 14.15 15.65 -4.12
CA SER A 154 13.08 16.03 -3.19
C SER A 154 12.50 14.82 -2.47
N THR A 155 12.11 14.99 -1.20
CA THR A 155 11.38 13.97 -0.44
C THR A 155 9.97 13.82 -1.00
N ILE A 156 9.67 12.67 -1.60
CA ILE A 156 8.38 12.36 -2.21
C ILE A 156 7.77 11.17 -1.48
N TRP A 157 6.53 11.33 -1.00
CA TRP A 157 5.75 10.25 -0.40
C TRP A 157 4.79 9.65 -1.41
N LEU A 158 4.64 8.34 -1.29
CA LEU A 158 3.63 7.57 -2.00
C LEU A 158 2.67 6.98 -0.97
N ALA A 159 1.41 7.42 -0.97
CA ALA A 159 0.43 6.97 0.00
C ALA A 159 -0.74 6.28 -0.71
N GLY A 160 -1.26 5.20 -0.13
CA GLY A 160 -2.43 4.55 -0.69
C GLY A 160 -3.21 3.75 0.33
N HIS A 161 -4.52 3.63 0.10
CA HIS A 161 -5.40 2.80 0.93
C HIS A 161 -6.12 1.73 0.10
N SER A 162 -6.22 0.50 0.60
CA SER A 162 -6.95 -0.59 -0.06
C SER A 162 -6.43 -0.79 -1.50
N LEU A 163 -7.29 -0.75 -2.51
CA LEU A 163 -6.87 -0.78 -3.92
C LEU A 163 -5.84 0.32 -4.27
N GLY A 164 -5.95 1.50 -3.65
CA GLY A 164 -4.99 2.59 -3.78
C GLY A 164 -3.60 2.25 -3.24
N ALA A 165 -3.53 1.46 -2.16
CA ALA A 165 -2.27 0.92 -1.66
C ALA A 165 -1.66 -0.07 -2.67
N GLY A 166 -2.49 -0.86 -3.37
CA GLY A 166 -2.05 -1.69 -4.49
C GLY A 166 -1.42 -0.87 -5.64
N MET A 167 -2.02 0.27 -5.99
CA MET A 167 -1.45 1.20 -6.98
C MET A 167 -0.12 1.81 -6.51
N ALA A 168 -0.04 2.20 -5.23
CA ALA A 168 1.21 2.66 -4.61
C ALA A 168 2.29 1.56 -4.65
N ILE A 169 1.92 0.30 -4.37
CA ILE A 169 2.86 -0.83 -4.46
C ILE A 169 3.44 -0.96 -5.88
N LEU A 170 2.57 -0.98 -6.91
CA LEU A 170 3.01 -1.17 -8.29
C LEU A 170 3.90 -0.02 -8.78
N THR A 171 3.50 1.21 -8.52
CA THR A 171 4.24 2.40 -8.95
C THR A 171 5.56 2.51 -8.18
N GLY A 172 5.56 2.29 -6.87
CA GLY A 172 6.76 2.25 -6.03
C GLY A 172 7.77 1.21 -6.51
N ARG A 173 7.35 -0.04 -6.78
CA ARG A 173 8.22 -1.08 -7.35
C ARG A 173 8.87 -0.65 -8.66
N ASN A 174 8.09 -0.04 -9.56
CA ASN A 174 8.61 0.44 -10.85
C ASN A 174 9.63 1.56 -10.67
N MET A 175 9.43 2.46 -9.70
CA MET A 175 10.39 3.52 -9.40
C MET A 175 11.68 2.98 -8.81
N VAL A 176 11.60 2.01 -7.88
CA VAL A 176 12.76 1.37 -7.26
C VAL A 176 13.59 0.62 -8.30
N LYS A 177 12.94 -0.08 -9.24
CA LYS A 177 13.61 -0.71 -10.39
C LYS A 177 14.35 0.30 -11.30
N LYS A 178 13.97 1.58 -11.25
CA LYS A 178 14.63 2.70 -11.93
C LYS A 178 15.62 3.45 -11.03
N GLY A 179 15.91 2.95 -9.83
CA GLY A 179 16.82 3.57 -8.87
C GLY A 179 16.25 4.73 -8.06
N VAL A 180 14.93 4.94 -8.08
CA VAL A 180 14.25 6.02 -7.34
C VAL A 180 13.48 5.43 -6.16
N PHE A 181 13.90 5.79 -4.95
CA PHE A 181 13.27 5.35 -3.71
C PHE A 181 12.24 6.37 -3.25
N LEU A 182 10.99 5.94 -3.16
CA LEU A 182 9.89 6.75 -2.65
C LEU A 182 9.47 6.19 -1.29
N GLU A 183 9.46 7.06 -0.28
CA GLU A 183 8.93 6.69 1.02
C GLU A 183 7.44 6.42 0.87
N SER A 184 6.99 5.26 1.35
CA SER A 184 5.70 4.71 0.94
C SER A 184 4.86 4.30 2.15
N PHE A 185 3.60 4.74 2.17
CA PHE A 185 2.62 4.51 3.23
C PHE A 185 1.46 3.70 2.67
N LEU A 186 1.44 2.40 2.98
CA LEU A 186 0.52 1.42 2.41
C LEU A 186 -0.51 1.01 3.46
N PHE A 187 -1.72 1.55 3.36
CA PHE A 187 -2.80 1.30 4.32
C PHE A 187 -3.73 0.19 3.83
N ASN A 188 -3.82 -0.89 4.59
CA ASN A 188 -4.70 -2.03 4.34
C ASN A 188 -4.66 -2.54 2.87
N PRO A 189 -3.48 -2.73 2.26
CA PRO A 189 -3.42 -3.22 0.88
C PRO A 189 -4.02 -4.62 0.78
N PRO A 190 -4.61 -4.97 -0.37
CA PRO A 190 -5.07 -6.32 -0.61
C PRO A 190 -3.94 -7.34 -0.60
N PHE A 191 -4.16 -8.46 0.09
CA PHE A 191 -3.33 -9.66 0.00
C PHE A 191 -4.00 -10.68 -0.92
N VAL A 192 -3.39 -10.88 -2.08
CA VAL A 192 -3.98 -11.65 -3.17
C VAL A 192 -3.61 -13.14 -3.04
N ALA A 193 -4.08 -13.79 -1.97
CA ALA A 193 -3.90 -15.23 -1.77
C ALA A 193 -5.08 -15.85 -0.99
N ALA A 194 -5.09 -17.18 -0.86
CA ALA A 194 -6.05 -17.86 -0.01
C ALA A 194 -5.95 -17.34 1.44
N PRO A 195 -7.07 -16.98 2.11
CA PRO A 195 -7.07 -16.36 3.43
C PRO A 195 -6.82 -17.41 4.53
N ILE A 196 -5.54 -17.72 4.78
CA ILE A 196 -5.08 -18.75 5.72
C ILE A 196 -5.08 -18.23 7.17
N GLU A 197 -5.02 -16.92 7.41
CA GLU A 197 -5.15 -16.28 8.73
C GLU A 197 -6.48 -16.54 9.41
N ARG A 198 -7.50 -16.99 8.67
CA ARG A 198 -8.80 -17.39 9.23
C ARG A 198 -8.75 -18.71 10.00
N ILE A 199 -7.72 -19.54 9.79
CA ILE A 199 -7.56 -20.80 10.51
C ILE A 199 -7.28 -20.46 11.98
N ARG A 200 -7.98 -21.06 12.95
CA ARG A 200 -7.76 -20.70 14.37
C ARG A 200 -6.48 -21.30 14.96
N ASP A 201 -6.04 -22.42 14.40
CA ASP A 201 -4.88 -23.17 14.90
C ASP A 201 -3.59 -22.66 14.25
N GLU A 202 -2.75 -22.01 15.05
CA GLU A 202 -1.44 -21.48 14.62
C GLU A 202 -0.47 -22.57 14.14
N ARG A 203 -0.55 -23.80 14.67
CA ARG A 203 0.29 -24.91 14.21
C ARG A 203 -0.12 -25.35 12.82
N VAL A 204 -1.43 -25.39 12.55
CA VAL A 204 -1.96 -25.71 11.22
C VAL A 204 -1.63 -24.60 10.22
N LYS A 205 -1.77 -23.33 10.59
CA LYS A 205 -1.33 -22.19 9.75
C LYS A 205 0.14 -22.32 9.38
N HIS A 206 1.00 -22.51 10.37
CA HIS A 206 2.44 -22.58 10.18
C HIS A 206 2.84 -23.79 9.32
N GLY A 207 2.25 -24.96 9.60
CA GLY A 207 2.45 -26.17 8.80
C GLY A 207 2.05 -25.99 7.33
N PHE A 208 0.92 -25.33 7.06
CA PHE A 208 0.47 -25.05 5.70
C PHE A 208 1.43 -24.10 4.96
N ARG A 209 1.91 -23.05 5.63
CA ARG A 209 2.87 -22.09 5.03
C ARG A 209 4.21 -22.73 4.71
N ILE A 210 4.75 -23.55 5.62
CA ILE A 210 5.97 -24.31 5.38
C ILE A 210 5.77 -25.26 4.18
N ALA A 211 4.71 -26.06 4.19
CA ALA A 211 4.44 -27.02 3.11
C ALA A 211 4.32 -26.32 1.75
N ARG A 212 3.57 -25.21 1.69
CA ARG A 212 3.44 -24.40 0.46
C ARG A 212 4.80 -23.88 -0.02
N SER A 213 5.62 -23.37 0.88
CA SER A 213 6.92 -22.78 0.54
C SER A 213 7.90 -23.83 0.01
N VAL A 214 7.95 -25.00 0.65
CA VAL A 214 8.77 -26.14 0.21
C VAL A 214 8.34 -26.67 -1.16
N ILE A 215 7.03 -26.86 -1.38
CA ILE A 215 6.49 -27.29 -2.68
C ILE A 215 6.87 -26.29 -3.78
N THR A 216 6.70 -25.00 -3.48
CA THR A 216 6.98 -23.90 -4.42
C THR A 216 8.46 -23.82 -4.78
N ALA A 217 9.35 -23.91 -3.78
CA ALA A 217 10.79 -23.92 -3.99
C ALA A 217 11.22 -25.16 -4.80
N GLY A 218 10.68 -26.35 -4.49
CA GLY A 218 10.95 -27.57 -5.24
C GLY A 218 10.55 -27.47 -6.71
N LEU A 219 9.37 -26.91 -7.00
CA LEU A 219 8.91 -26.68 -8.38
C LEU A 219 9.80 -25.67 -9.11
N THR A 220 10.21 -24.59 -8.43
CA THR A 220 11.12 -23.57 -8.97
C THR A 220 12.47 -24.17 -9.37
N ILE A 221 13.06 -25.00 -8.50
CA ILE A 221 14.34 -25.68 -8.77
C ILE A 221 14.20 -26.61 -9.98
N ALA A 222 13.14 -27.41 -10.03
CA ALA A 222 12.89 -28.33 -11.14
C ALA A 222 12.69 -27.60 -12.49
N MET A 223 12.03 -26.44 -12.49
CA MET A 223 11.87 -25.62 -13.70
C MET A 223 13.19 -24.97 -14.13
N LYS A 224 14.01 -24.48 -13.19
CA LYS A 224 15.35 -23.96 -13.50
C LYS A 224 16.25 -25.03 -14.11
N ALA A 225 16.24 -26.25 -13.56
CA ALA A 225 16.99 -27.39 -14.11
C ALA A 225 16.55 -27.80 -15.53
N LYS A 226 15.27 -27.62 -15.87
CA LYS A 226 14.77 -27.86 -17.25
C LYS A 226 15.15 -26.77 -18.25
N THR A 227 15.63 -25.60 -17.80
CA THR A 227 15.89 -24.42 -18.62
C THR A 227 17.40 -24.14 -18.79
N GLU A 228 18.26 -25.11 -18.47
CA GLU A 228 19.75 -25.02 -18.41
C GLU A 228 20.49 -24.66 -19.72
N GLY A 229 19.80 -24.17 -20.76
CA GLY A 229 20.42 -23.67 -21.99
C GLY A 229 20.70 -22.15 -22.03
N ASN A 230 20.22 -21.35 -21.07
CA ASN A 230 20.42 -19.90 -21.09
C ASN A 230 20.91 -19.38 -19.74
N SER A 231 22.17 -18.96 -19.69
CA SER A 231 22.87 -18.37 -18.54
C SER A 231 22.42 -16.93 -18.24
N GLN A 232 21.11 -16.69 -18.19
CA GLN A 232 20.55 -15.48 -17.59
C GLN A 232 20.16 -15.81 -16.16
N ARG A 233 20.87 -15.19 -15.19
CA ARG A 233 20.29 -14.95 -13.85
C ARG A 233 18.84 -14.51 -14.08
N SER A 234 17.88 -15.23 -13.52
CA SER A 234 16.49 -14.98 -13.86
C SER A 234 16.16 -13.54 -13.49
N VAL A 235 15.49 -12.80 -14.38
CA VAL A 235 15.05 -11.40 -14.17
C VAL A 235 14.33 -11.20 -12.82
N GLY A 236 13.73 -12.27 -12.28
CA GLY A 236 13.11 -12.31 -10.95
C GLY A 236 14.09 -12.26 -9.77
N GLU A 237 15.29 -12.82 -9.86
CA GLU A 237 16.30 -12.77 -8.77
C GLU A 237 16.88 -11.35 -8.61
N GLU A 238 17.20 -10.69 -9.72
CA GLU A 238 17.70 -9.32 -9.73
C GLU A 238 16.60 -8.33 -9.29
N SER A 239 15.37 -8.50 -9.78
CA SER A 239 14.22 -7.71 -9.33
C SER A 239 13.97 -7.85 -7.83
N PHE A 240 14.09 -9.05 -7.26
CA PHE A 240 13.86 -9.27 -5.84
C PHE A 240 14.93 -8.58 -4.97
N SER A 241 16.19 -8.64 -5.38
CA SER A 241 17.31 -7.98 -4.68
C SER A 241 17.22 -6.46 -4.76
N ILE A 242 16.81 -5.92 -5.92
CA ILE A 242 16.56 -4.48 -6.05
C ILE A 242 15.40 -4.06 -5.15
N LEU A 243 14.29 -4.82 -5.16
CA LEU A 243 13.11 -4.50 -4.36
C LEU A 243 13.30 -4.70 -2.85
N SER A 244 14.27 -5.50 -2.42
CA SER A 244 14.55 -5.69 -0.99
C SER A 244 15.19 -4.48 -0.31
N SER A 245 15.83 -3.61 -1.10
CA SER A 245 16.30 -2.31 -0.62
C SER A 245 15.18 -1.29 -0.38
N TRP A 246 13.97 -1.53 -0.93
CA TRP A 246 12.80 -0.70 -0.67
C TRP A 246 12.03 -1.23 0.53
N THR A 247 11.79 -0.36 1.50
CA THR A 247 11.04 -0.71 2.71
C THR A 247 9.87 0.24 2.90
N PRO A 248 8.69 -0.08 2.35
CA PRO A 248 7.48 0.69 2.61
C PRO A 248 6.98 0.47 4.05
N TYR A 249 6.29 1.47 4.60
CA TYR A 249 5.45 1.31 5.78
C TYR A 249 4.17 0.60 5.39
N LEU A 250 3.95 -0.58 5.97
CA LEU A 250 2.81 -1.43 5.70
C LEU A 250 1.89 -1.47 6.91
N PHE A 251 0.77 -0.79 6.82
CA PHE A 251 -0.22 -0.67 7.88
C PHE A 251 -1.33 -1.69 7.66
N VAL A 252 -1.55 -2.58 8.64
CA VAL A 252 -2.54 -3.67 8.55
C VAL A 252 -3.33 -3.83 9.84
N ASN A 253 -4.55 -4.34 9.73
CA ASN A 253 -5.40 -4.64 10.88
C ASN A 253 -5.77 -6.13 10.90
N PRO A 254 -5.61 -6.87 12.01
CA PRO A 254 -5.99 -8.28 12.10
C PRO A 254 -7.48 -8.54 11.84
N GLY A 255 -8.35 -7.58 12.15
CA GLY A 255 -9.79 -7.62 11.86
C GLY A 255 -10.14 -7.39 10.39
N ASP A 256 -9.17 -6.99 9.57
CA ASP A 256 -9.32 -6.80 8.13
C ASP A 256 -8.81 -8.03 7.37
N HIS A 257 -9.74 -8.90 6.97
CA HIS A 257 -9.43 -10.12 6.23
C HIS A 257 -8.91 -9.89 4.80
N ILE A 258 -8.88 -8.64 4.30
CA ILE A 258 -8.26 -8.31 3.02
C ILE A 258 -6.74 -8.19 3.15
N CYS A 259 -6.25 -7.66 4.27
CA CYS A 259 -4.83 -7.36 4.47
C CYS A 259 -4.16 -8.18 5.58
N SER A 260 -4.91 -8.83 6.48
CA SER A 260 -4.34 -9.51 7.65
C SER A 260 -3.34 -10.62 7.30
N GLU A 261 -3.43 -11.22 6.11
CA GLU A 261 -2.46 -12.20 5.62
C GLU A 261 -1.01 -11.68 5.58
N TYR A 262 -0.79 -10.36 5.45
CA TYR A 262 0.55 -9.79 5.52
C TYR A 262 1.24 -10.08 6.86
N ILE A 263 0.48 -10.13 7.96
CA ILE A 263 1.02 -10.42 9.31
C ILE A 263 1.71 -11.77 9.28
N GLY A 264 0.98 -12.78 8.83
CA GLY A 264 1.49 -14.13 8.76
C GLY A 264 2.50 -14.38 7.65
N TYR A 265 2.40 -13.67 6.53
CA TYR A 265 3.40 -13.68 5.47
C TYR A 265 4.79 -13.27 6.00
N PHE A 266 4.88 -12.13 6.70
CA PHE A 266 6.14 -11.65 7.25
C PHE A 266 6.62 -12.46 8.46
N GLN A 267 5.71 -12.92 9.33
CA GLN A 267 6.07 -13.81 10.44
C GLN A 267 6.65 -15.14 9.93
N HIS A 268 6.00 -15.77 8.96
CA HIS A 268 6.50 -17.00 8.35
C HIS A 268 7.88 -16.80 7.74
N ARG A 269 8.08 -15.69 7.04
CA ARG A 269 9.37 -15.37 6.44
C ARG A 269 10.48 -15.24 7.47
N LYS A 270 10.24 -14.52 8.57
CA LYS A 270 11.18 -14.41 9.69
C LYS A 270 11.48 -15.77 10.32
N ASN A 271 10.46 -16.59 10.57
CA ASN A 271 10.65 -17.93 11.12
C ASN A 271 11.51 -18.81 10.19
N MET A 272 11.31 -18.72 8.87
CA MET A 272 12.12 -19.45 7.90
C MET A 272 13.59 -19.01 7.91
N GLU A 273 13.86 -17.71 8.11
CA GLU A 273 15.23 -17.23 8.29
C GLU A 273 15.86 -17.70 9.60
N ASP A 274 15.14 -17.60 10.71
CA ASP A 274 15.59 -18.05 12.04
C ASP A 274 15.90 -19.57 12.04
N LEU A 275 15.19 -20.35 11.22
CA LEU A 275 15.40 -21.79 11.03
C LEU A 275 16.54 -22.14 10.03
N GLY A 276 17.23 -21.14 9.47
CA GLY A 276 18.27 -21.34 8.44
C GLY A 276 17.72 -21.77 7.07
N ALA A 277 16.39 -21.72 6.89
CA ALA A 277 15.68 -22.08 5.67
C ALA A 277 15.30 -20.85 4.82
N GLY A 278 15.88 -19.67 5.09
CA GLY A 278 15.58 -18.41 4.40
C GLY A 278 15.75 -18.49 2.87
N PHE A 279 16.69 -19.30 2.38
CA PHE A 279 16.87 -19.54 0.93
C PHE A 279 15.64 -20.20 0.28
N ILE A 280 15.00 -21.15 0.97
CA ILE A 280 13.78 -21.83 0.50
C ILE A 280 12.64 -20.81 0.40
N GLU A 281 12.48 -19.99 1.43
CA GLU A 281 11.45 -18.95 1.46
C GLU A 281 11.69 -17.85 0.42
N LYS A 282 12.95 -17.44 0.21
CA LYS A 282 13.34 -16.50 -0.85
C LYS A 282 12.94 -17.04 -2.23
N LEU A 283 13.26 -18.30 -2.53
CA LEU A 283 12.86 -18.95 -3.79
C LEU A 283 11.34 -19.05 -3.94
N ALA A 284 10.63 -19.40 -2.87
CA ALA A 284 9.17 -19.51 -2.89
C ALA A 284 8.47 -18.16 -3.07
N THR A 285 8.99 -17.10 -2.42
CA THR A 285 8.47 -15.73 -2.59
C THR A 285 8.72 -15.23 -4.00
N GLN A 286 9.86 -15.53 -4.61
CA GLN A 286 10.18 -15.09 -5.98
C GLN A 286 9.26 -15.73 -7.04
N ASN A 287 8.64 -16.87 -6.72
CA ASN A 287 7.88 -17.66 -7.67
C ASN A 287 6.66 -18.26 -6.96
N SER A 288 5.62 -17.48 -6.69
CA SER A 288 4.40 -18.06 -6.09
C SER A 288 3.84 -19.18 -6.98
N ILE A 289 3.15 -20.18 -6.42
CA ILE A 289 2.49 -21.24 -7.22
C ILE A 289 1.54 -20.61 -8.27
N GLY A 290 0.90 -19.49 -7.92
CA GLY A 290 0.10 -18.69 -8.85
C GLY A 290 0.94 -18.14 -9.99
N ASP A 291 2.06 -17.48 -9.70
CA ASP A 291 2.99 -16.94 -10.70
C ASP A 291 3.57 -18.02 -11.60
N LEU A 292 3.92 -19.19 -11.06
CA LEU A 292 4.45 -20.32 -11.83
C LEU A 292 3.39 -20.86 -12.80
N PHE A 293 2.13 -20.92 -12.36
CA PHE A 293 1.00 -21.28 -13.19
C PHE A 293 0.70 -20.21 -14.27
N PHE A 294 0.74 -18.92 -13.91
CA PHE A 294 0.54 -17.80 -14.83
C PHE A 294 1.67 -17.69 -15.86
N LYS A 295 2.94 -17.85 -15.46
CA LYS A 295 4.11 -17.91 -16.37
C LYS A 295 4.02 -19.08 -17.34
N ALA A 296 3.57 -20.26 -16.87
CA ALA A 296 3.35 -21.43 -17.75
C ALA A 296 2.22 -21.20 -18.78
N LEU A 297 1.27 -20.29 -18.49
CA LEU A 297 0.18 -19.88 -19.39
C LEU A 297 0.49 -18.60 -20.20
N GLY A 298 1.70 -18.03 -20.07
CA GLY A 298 2.11 -16.82 -20.79
C GLY A 298 1.52 -15.50 -20.26
N TRP A 299 1.02 -15.48 -19.02
CA TRP A 299 0.47 -14.29 -18.38
C TRP A 299 1.50 -13.71 -17.40
N GLU A 300 2.10 -12.58 -17.74
CA GLU A 300 3.00 -11.85 -16.85
C GLU A 300 2.19 -10.96 -15.90
N SER A 301 2.09 -11.33 -14.63
CA SER A 301 1.57 -10.45 -13.56
C SER A 301 2.47 -10.61 -12.34
N GLU A 302 3.14 -9.53 -11.92
CA GLU A 302 3.88 -9.53 -10.66
C GLU A 302 2.89 -9.43 -9.48
N PRO A 303 2.91 -10.37 -8.52
CA PRO A 303 1.97 -10.41 -7.42
C PRO A 303 2.17 -9.22 -6.48
N LEU A 304 1.11 -8.44 -6.27
CA LEU A 304 1.12 -7.24 -5.41
C LEU A 304 1.57 -7.53 -3.97
N HIS A 305 1.28 -8.73 -3.48
CA HIS A 305 1.48 -9.10 -2.08
C HIS A 305 2.90 -9.53 -1.71
N LEU A 306 3.76 -9.79 -2.70
CA LEU A 306 5.12 -10.29 -2.46
C LEU A 306 6.10 -9.12 -2.27
N LEU A 307 5.92 -8.36 -1.19
CA LEU A 307 6.86 -7.33 -0.77
C LEU A 307 8.09 -7.99 -0.12
N PRO A 308 9.31 -7.82 -0.67
CA PRO A 308 10.49 -8.45 -0.10
C PRO A 308 10.78 -7.98 1.31
N SER A 309 10.63 -6.69 1.59
CA SER A 309 10.88 -6.03 2.88
C SER A 309 9.77 -5.01 3.18
N ALA A 310 9.49 -4.76 4.45
CA ALA A 310 8.53 -3.76 4.91
C ALA A 310 8.75 -3.42 6.40
N ASP A 311 8.37 -2.22 6.79
CA ASP A 311 8.10 -1.92 8.20
C ASP A 311 6.63 -2.21 8.43
N LEU A 312 6.32 -3.34 9.07
CA LEU A 312 4.95 -3.79 9.31
C LEU A 312 4.42 -3.16 10.59
N ILE A 313 3.32 -2.42 10.48
CA ILE A 313 2.61 -1.78 11.59
C ILE A 313 1.23 -2.43 11.69
N VAL A 314 1.02 -3.20 12.77
CA VAL A 314 -0.23 -3.89 13.04
C VAL A 314 -1.05 -3.09 14.05
N ASN A 315 -2.26 -2.70 13.67
CA ASN A 315 -3.20 -2.09 14.59
C ASN A 315 -3.91 -3.18 15.41
N VAL A 316 -3.52 -3.32 16.68
CA VAL A 316 -4.11 -4.30 17.61
C VAL A 316 -5.18 -3.68 18.50
N SER A 317 -5.56 -2.43 18.23
CA SER A 317 -6.70 -1.79 18.90
C SER A 317 -8.00 -2.54 18.58
N PRO A 318 -8.95 -2.64 19.53
CA PRO A 318 -10.25 -3.25 19.27
C PRO A 318 -10.93 -2.62 18.05
N SER A 319 -11.40 -3.46 17.14
CA SER A 319 -12.13 -3.03 15.95
C SER A 319 -13.57 -3.53 16.05
N SER A 320 -14.54 -2.63 15.89
CA SER A 320 -15.96 -2.94 16.05
C SER A 320 -16.47 -3.92 14.99
N ASP A 321 -16.01 -3.74 13.76
CA ASP A 321 -16.38 -4.55 12.61
C ASP A 321 -15.28 -4.50 11.55
N PHE A 322 -15.46 -5.29 10.49
CA PHE A 322 -14.59 -5.30 9.33
C PHE A 322 -14.47 -3.93 8.66
N LYS A 323 -15.55 -3.14 8.63
CA LYS A 323 -15.56 -1.83 7.98
C LYS A 323 -14.66 -0.84 8.69
N TYR A 324 -14.67 -0.85 10.02
CA TYR A 324 -13.75 -0.08 10.84
C TYR A 324 -12.32 -0.60 10.66
N ALA A 325 -12.12 -1.92 10.74
CA ALA A 325 -10.82 -2.55 10.60
C ALA A 325 -10.19 -2.35 9.22
N HIS A 326 -10.99 -2.22 8.15
CA HIS A 326 -10.50 -1.88 6.82
C HIS A 326 -10.41 -0.37 6.60
N GLY A 327 -11.21 0.45 7.28
CA GLY A 327 -11.31 1.87 7.00
C GLY A 327 -10.04 2.67 7.25
N ILE A 328 -9.74 3.62 6.36
CA ILE A 328 -8.58 4.51 6.47
C ILE A 328 -8.61 5.37 7.76
N SER A 329 -9.80 5.63 8.30
CA SER A 329 -10.00 6.51 9.46
C SER A 329 -9.46 6.00 10.78
N GLN A 330 -9.16 4.71 10.87
CA GLN A 330 -8.51 4.17 12.06
C GLN A 330 -7.07 4.71 12.19
N TRP A 331 -6.41 5.11 11.10
CA TRP A 331 -4.96 5.30 11.08
C TRP A 331 -4.48 6.64 11.65
N TRP A 332 -5.40 7.57 11.90
CA TRP A 332 -5.16 8.87 12.51
C TRP A 332 -5.84 9.04 13.88
N GLN A 333 -6.25 7.96 14.54
CA GLN A 333 -6.76 8.03 15.91
C GLN A 333 -5.62 8.28 16.91
N PRO A 334 -5.86 9.06 17.98
CA PRO A 334 -4.82 9.44 18.95
C PRO A 334 -4.32 8.26 19.78
N GLU A 335 -5.22 7.36 20.16
CA GLU A 335 -4.93 6.26 21.10
C GLU A 335 -4.93 4.90 20.35
N LEU A 336 -3.98 4.73 19.43
CA LEU A 336 -3.79 3.45 18.75
C LEU A 336 -2.78 2.58 19.47
N ASN A 337 -3.17 1.35 19.77
CA ASN A 337 -2.23 0.30 20.16
C ASN A 337 -1.66 -0.33 18.88
N LEU A 338 -0.40 0.01 18.56
CA LEU A 338 0.28 -0.43 17.36
C LEU A 338 1.49 -1.30 17.69
N GLN A 339 1.60 -2.43 17.00
CA GLN A 339 2.80 -3.27 17.04
C GLN A 339 3.62 -3.02 15.77
N SER A 340 4.85 -2.56 15.94
CA SER A 340 5.79 -2.31 14.84
C SER A 340 6.82 -3.43 14.75
N SER A 341 7.04 -3.95 13.54
CA SER A 341 8.03 -4.98 13.25
C SER A 341 8.77 -4.65 11.96
N LYS A 342 10.10 -4.61 12.02
CA LYS A 342 10.94 -4.29 10.87
C LYS A 342 11.39 -5.58 10.19
N TYR A 343 11.02 -5.74 8.92
CA TYR A 343 11.36 -6.89 8.10
C TYR A 343 12.27 -6.44 6.97
N ARG A 344 13.58 -6.65 7.14
CA ARG A 344 14.64 -6.22 6.21
C ARG A 344 15.36 -7.46 5.71
N TYR A 345 15.35 -7.66 4.40
CA TYR A 345 15.87 -8.86 3.77
C TYR A 345 16.78 -8.50 2.60
N SER A 346 17.71 -9.39 2.24
CA SER A 346 18.71 -9.19 1.17
C SER A 346 18.70 -10.31 0.13
#